data_AF-A0A1H0G4Q0-F1
#
_entry.id   AF-A0A1H0G4Q0-F1
#
_cell.length_a   1.000
_cell.length_b   1.000
_cell.length_c   1.000
_cell.angle_alpha   90.00
_cell.angle_beta   90.00
_cell.angle_gamma   90.00
#
_symmetry.space_group_name_H-M   'P 1'
#
loop_
_entity.id
_entity.type
_entity.pdbx_description
1 polymer ?
#
loop_
_entity_poly.entity_id
_entity_poly.type
_entity_poly.pdbx_seq_one_letter_code
_entity_poly.pdbx_strand_id
1 'polypeptide(L)'
;MAHREHRLGVSETTLVNRHLKLDSSDLDAVKAAVADIDELYGLDSVSFDEKKRKLHLAYDASRLCLDCVEDILDKYAVEISRGWWNRFKEEHYRFVDQNVKDNAKKEPWSCH
;
A
#
# COMPACT_ATOMS: atom_id res chain seq x y z
N MET A 1 -21.24 16.62 4.24
CA MET A 1 -20.17 15.61 4.16
C MET A 1 -18.89 16.28 4.62
N ALA A 2 -18.13 15.70 5.55
CA ALA A 2 -16.79 16.19 5.84
C ALA A 2 -15.84 15.62 4.77
N HIS A 3 -15.30 16.47 3.90
CA HIS A 3 -14.15 16.06 3.10
C HIS A 3 -13.01 15.79 4.08
N ARG A 4 -12.54 14.54 4.10
CA ARG A 4 -11.29 14.22 4.78
C ARG A 4 -10.18 14.71 3.86
N GLU A 5 -9.32 15.60 4.32
CA GLU A 5 -8.19 16.05 3.53
C GLU A 5 -7.21 14.88 3.36
N HIS A 6 -7.04 14.43 2.13
CA HIS A 6 -6.10 13.40 1.75
C HIS A 6 -4.68 13.97 1.68
N ARG A 7 -3.68 13.11 1.89
CA ARG A 7 -2.26 13.52 1.88
C ARG A 7 -1.78 13.93 0.48
N LEU A 8 -0.63 14.62 0.43
CA LEU A 8 -0.02 15.04 -0.83
C LEU A 8 0.24 13.84 -1.75
N GLY A 9 -0.23 13.96 -2.99
CA GLY A 9 -0.15 12.88 -3.97
C GLY A 9 -1.26 11.85 -3.88
N VAL A 10 -2.30 12.05 -3.07
CA VAL A 10 -3.44 11.12 -2.99
C VAL A 10 -4.66 11.66 -3.73
N SER A 11 -5.18 10.88 -4.67
CA SER A 11 -6.48 11.10 -5.30
C SER A 11 -7.50 10.06 -4.82
N GLU A 12 -8.67 10.52 -4.37
CA GLU A 12 -9.76 9.64 -3.90
C GLU A 12 -10.22 8.64 -4.98
N THR A 13 -10.12 9.02 -6.27
CA THR A 13 -10.48 8.16 -7.42
C THR A 13 -9.58 6.94 -7.62
N THR A 14 -8.38 6.96 -7.07
CA THR A 14 -7.36 5.91 -7.21
C THR A 14 -6.84 5.43 -5.85
N LEU A 15 -7.47 5.88 -4.76
CA LEU A 15 -7.21 5.47 -3.39
C LEU A 15 -7.62 4.01 -3.17
N VAL A 16 -6.66 3.19 -2.75
CA VAL A 16 -6.87 1.79 -2.43
C VAL A 16 -6.52 1.50 -0.98
N ASN A 17 -7.24 0.56 -0.38
CA ASN A 17 -6.97 0.05 0.96
C ASN A 17 -6.40 -1.36 0.87
N ARG A 18 -5.33 -1.64 1.63
CA ARG A 18 -4.58 -2.91 1.61
C ARG A 18 -4.21 -3.39 3.00
N HIS A 19 -3.90 -4.69 3.06
CA HIS A 19 -3.87 -5.47 4.30
C HIS A 19 -2.89 -6.63 4.18
N LEU A 20 -1.66 -6.43 4.68
CA LEU A 20 -0.59 -7.42 4.64
C LEU A 20 -0.39 -8.01 6.05
N LYS A 21 -0.23 -9.33 6.16
CA LYS A 21 0.21 -9.97 7.41
C LYS A 21 1.74 -10.04 7.41
N LEU A 22 2.39 -9.69 8.51
CA LEU A 22 3.85 -9.72 8.67
C LEU A 22 4.29 -10.88 9.57
N ASP A 23 5.46 -11.48 9.32
CA ASP A 23 5.99 -12.64 10.07
C ASP A 23 7.22 -12.32 10.96
N SER A 24 7.92 -11.20 10.72
CA SER A 24 9.30 -10.89 11.20
C SER A 24 9.70 -11.09 12.68
N SER A 25 8.76 -11.31 13.60
CA SER A 25 8.89 -11.17 15.07
C SER A 25 9.29 -9.78 15.58
N ASP A 26 10.44 -9.22 15.19
CA ASP A 26 10.99 -7.93 15.62
C ASP A 26 9.98 -6.78 15.44
N LEU A 27 9.67 -6.07 16.52
CA LEU A 27 8.71 -4.96 16.53
C LEU A 27 9.36 -3.60 16.29
N ASP A 28 10.65 -3.44 16.58
CA ASP A 28 11.34 -2.16 16.40
C ASP A 28 11.77 -2.00 14.94
N ALA A 29 12.18 -3.09 14.29
CA ALA A 29 12.30 -3.14 12.82
C ALA A 29 10.97 -2.82 12.11
N VAL A 30 9.85 -3.35 12.59
CA VAL A 30 8.51 -3.04 12.04
C VAL A 30 8.16 -1.56 12.23
N LYS A 31 8.43 -0.97 13.40
CA LYS A 31 8.17 0.46 13.63
C LYS A 31 9.04 1.35 12.75
N ALA A 32 10.31 0.99 12.54
CA ALA A 32 11.20 1.71 11.64
C ALA A 32 10.72 1.63 10.17
N ALA A 33 10.32 0.45 9.71
CA ALA A 33 9.74 0.27 8.38
C ALA A 33 8.42 1.05 8.21
N VAL A 34 7.55 1.05 9.23
CA VAL A 34 6.30 1.83 9.23
C VAL A 34 6.57 3.33 9.14
N ALA A 35 7.59 3.84 9.83
CA ALA A 35 7.98 5.25 9.76
C ALA A 35 8.52 5.62 8.36
N ASP A 36 9.40 4.79 7.78
CA ASP A 36 9.88 5.00 6.40
C ASP A 36 8.75 4.92 5.35
N ILE A 37 7.79 4.00 5.54
CA ILE A 37 6.59 3.92 4.70
C ILE A 37 5.75 5.18 4.85
N ASP A 38 5.60 5.73 6.07
CA ASP A 38 4.74 6.89 6.33
C ASP A 38 5.22 8.17 5.59
N GLU A 39 6.49 8.26 5.21
CA GLU A 39 7.04 9.38 4.43
C GLU A 39 6.82 9.25 2.91
N LEU A 40 6.20 8.17 2.42
CA LEU A 40 5.99 7.95 0.99
C LEU A 40 4.97 8.92 0.37
N TYR A 41 5.38 9.58 -0.72
CA TYR A 41 4.48 10.37 -1.56
C TYR A 41 3.39 9.49 -2.17
N GLY A 42 2.12 9.90 -2.03
CA GLY A 42 0.96 9.11 -2.46
C GLY A 42 0.49 8.06 -1.45
N LEU A 43 1.11 7.95 -0.26
CA LEU A 43 0.48 7.28 0.88
C LEU A 43 -0.54 8.21 1.54
N ASP A 44 -1.72 7.68 1.88
CA ASP A 44 -2.75 8.35 2.67
C ASP A 44 -2.67 7.99 4.16
N SER A 45 -2.41 6.73 4.48
CA SER A 45 -2.07 6.30 5.86
C SER A 45 -1.40 4.93 5.91
N VAL A 46 -0.57 4.71 6.93
CA VAL A 46 -0.04 3.41 7.34
C VAL A 46 -0.27 3.19 8.84
N SER A 47 -0.53 1.95 9.26
CA SER A 47 -0.53 1.57 10.68
C SER A 47 -0.30 0.07 10.86
N PHE A 48 0.21 -0.34 12.03
CA PHE A 48 0.47 -1.73 12.35
C PHE A 48 -0.34 -2.20 13.56
N ASP A 49 -1.15 -3.25 13.38
CA ASP A 49 -1.82 -3.97 14.46
C ASP A 49 -0.86 -5.08 14.96
N GLU A 50 -0.14 -4.80 16.05
CA GLU A 50 0.81 -5.74 16.66
C GLU A 50 0.14 -7.07 17.05
N LYS A 51 -1.10 -7.03 17.56
CA LYS A 51 -1.84 -8.22 18.04
C LYS A 51 -2.23 -9.14 16.89
N LYS A 52 -2.55 -8.58 15.72
CA LYS A 52 -2.87 -9.35 14.50
C LYS A 52 -1.67 -9.55 13.58
N ARG A 53 -0.50 -8.97 13.92
CA ARG A 53 0.69 -8.86 13.07
C ARG A 53 0.34 -8.36 11.67
N LYS A 54 -0.44 -7.28 11.60
CA LYS A 54 -1.09 -6.82 10.36
C LYS A 54 -0.76 -5.37 10.03
N LEU A 55 -0.17 -5.15 8.86
CA LEU A 55 0.03 -3.84 8.26
C LEU A 55 -1.26 -3.42 7.53
N HIS A 56 -1.72 -2.21 7.85
CA HIS A 56 -2.85 -1.53 7.23
C HIS A 56 -2.31 -0.36 6.41
N LEU A 57 -2.73 -0.26 5.15
CA LEU A 57 -2.25 0.74 4.20
C LEU A 57 -3.43 1.35 3.45
N ALA A 58 -3.40 2.67 3.26
CA ALA A 58 -4.21 3.38 2.28
C ALA A 58 -3.27 4.23 1.43
N TYR A 59 -3.33 4.10 0.10
CA TYR A 59 -2.48 4.84 -0.84
C TYR A 59 -3.14 5.02 -2.20
N ASP A 60 -2.65 5.98 -2.96
CA ASP A 60 -3.00 6.19 -4.36
C ASP A 60 -2.26 5.20 -5.25
N ALA A 61 -2.99 4.20 -5.76
CA ALA A 61 -2.41 3.15 -6.59
C ALA A 61 -1.90 3.64 -7.95
N SER A 62 -2.25 4.86 -8.40
CA SER A 62 -1.68 5.43 -9.62
C SER A 62 -0.23 5.90 -9.43
N ARG A 63 0.18 6.15 -8.18
CA ARG A 63 1.50 6.71 -7.81
C ARG A 63 2.36 5.72 -7.04
N LEU A 64 1.78 5.01 -6.07
CA LEU A 64 2.45 3.99 -5.25
C LEU A 64 1.96 2.57 -5.63
N CYS A 65 2.71 1.53 -5.30
CA CYS A 65 2.25 0.14 -5.33
C CYS A 65 2.89 -0.67 -4.21
N LEU A 66 2.41 -1.91 -4.01
CA LEU A 66 2.93 -2.82 -2.99
C LEU A 66 4.43 -3.12 -3.14
N ASP A 67 4.98 -3.15 -4.36
CA ASP A 67 6.41 -3.37 -4.59
C ASP A 67 7.27 -2.35 -3.82
N CYS A 68 6.92 -1.07 -3.88
CA CYS A 68 7.63 -0.01 -3.18
C CYS A 68 7.49 -0.09 -1.64
N VAL A 69 6.42 -0.71 -1.15
CA VAL A 69 6.22 -0.95 0.29
C VAL A 69 7.05 -2.17 0.73
N GLU A 70 7.13 -3.20 -0.11
CA GLU A 70 7.95 -4.39 0.10
C GLU A 70 9.44 -4.08 0.10
N ASP A 71 9.93 -3.25 -0.82
CA ASP A 71 11.33 -2.80 -0.84
C ASP A 71 11.75 -2.17 0.51
N ILE A 72 10.85 -1.43 1.17
CA ILE A 72 11.08 -0.86 2.51
C ILE A 72 11.01 -1.94 3.58
N LEU A 73 10.02 -2.83 3.54
CA LEU A 73 9.91 -3.94 4.50
C LEU A 73 11.17 -4.83 4.46
N ASP A 74 11.66 -5.18 3.27
CA ASP A 74 12.87 -5.98 3.05
C ASP A 74 14.14 -5.25 3.52
N LYS A 75 14.24 -3.92 3.34
CA LYS A 75 15.33 -3.09 3.90
C LYS A 75 15.46 -3.24 5.43
N TYR A 76 14.36 -3.48 6.13
CA TYR A 76 14.32 -3.71 7.58
C TYR A 76 14.24 -5.20 7.97
N ALA A 77 14.40 -6.12 7.01
CA ALA A 77 14.21 -7.58 7.20
C ALA A 77 12.82 -7.96 7.76
N VAL A 78 11.79 -7.21 7.40
CA VAL A 78 10.41 -7.39 7.86
C VAL A 78 9.62 -8.23 6.86
N GLU A 79 9.65 -9.55 7.00
CA GLU A 79 8.96 -10.43 6.05
C GLU A 79 7.43 -10.30 6.05
N ILE A 80 6.82 -10.28 4.86
CA ILE A 80 5.40 -10.54 4.65
C ILE A 80 5.14 -12.05 4.79
N SER A 81 4.11 -12.42 5.56
CA SER A 81 3.74 -13.81 5.83
C SER A 81 3.31 -14.52 4.54
N ARG A 82 4.09 -15.51 4.11
CA ARG A 82 3.99 -16.17 2.79
C ARG A 82 2.88 -17.22 2.65
N GLY A 83 1.91 -17.25 3.57
CA GLY A 83 0.76 -18.17 3.46
C GLY A 83 -0.02 -17.94 2.16
N TRP A 84 -0.49 -19.03 1.51
CA TRP A 84 -1.12 -18.99 0.17
C TRP A 84 -2.18 -17.87 0.06
N TRP A 85 -3.11 -17.78 1.01
CA TRP A 85 -4.14 -16.73 1.01
C TRP A 85 -3.58 -15.30 1.01
N ASN A 86 -2.42 -15.08 1.66
CA ASN A 86 -1.77 -13.78 1.65
C ASN A 86 -1.10 -13.49 0.31
N ARG A 87 -0.34 -14.45 -0.24
CA ARG A 87 0.27 -14.34 -1.58
C ARG A 87 -0.77 -14.12 -2.69
N PHE A 88 -1.89 -14.84 -2.65
CA PHE A 88 -2.99 -14.66 -3.61
C PHE A 88 -3.60 -13.25 -3.55
N LYS A 89 -3.77 -12.68 -2.35
CA LYS A 89 -4.23 -11.29 -2.20
C LYS A 89 -3.20 -10.30 -2.71
N GLU A 90 -1.93 -10.53 -2.43
CA GLU A 90 -0.81 -9.69 -2.88
C GLU A 90 -0.71 -9.67 -4.42
N GLU A 91 -0.71 -10.84 -5.07
CA GLU A 91 -0.80 -11.00 -6.54
C GLU A 91 -2.01 -10.25 -7.12
N HIS A 92 -3.20 -10.42 -6.52
CA HIS A 92 -4.42 -9.71 -6.94
C HIS A 92 -4.33 -8.19 -6.72
N TYR A 93 -3.74 -7.75 -5.61
CA TYR A 93 -3.58 -6.33 -5.30
C TYR A 93 -2.59 -5.65 -6.26
N ARG A 94 -1.44 -6.27 -6.57
CA ARG A 94 -0.53 -5.78 -7.62
C ARG A 94 -1.22 -5.66 -8.97
N PHE A 95 -2.05 -6.65 -9.33
CA PHE A 95 -2.85 -6.58 -10.56
C PHE A 95 -3.86 -5.43 -10.54
N VAL A 96 -4.59 -5.22 -9.43
CA VAL A 96 -5.51 -4.06 -9.30
C VAL A 96 -4.74 -2.74 -9.40
N ASP A 97 -3.61 -2.62 -8.70
CA ASP A 97 -2.78 -1.41 -8.71
C ASP A 97 -2.28 -1.11 -10.13
N GLN A 98 -1.82 -2.12 -10.87
CA GLN A 98 -1.39 -1.99 -12.26
C GLN A 98 -2.54 -1.53 -13.17
N ASN A 99 -3.75 -2.09 -13.01
CA ASN A 99 -4.93 -1.62 -13.75
C ASN A 99 -5.29 -0.16 -13.41
N VAL A 100 -5.13 0.27 -12.16
CA VAL A 100 -5.33 1.67 -11.76
C VAL A 100 -4.28 2.57 -12.44
N LYS A 101 -3.00 2.20 -12.42
CA LYS A 101 -1.92 2.91 -13.13
C LYS A 101 -2.20 3.04 -14.62
N ASP A 102 -2.61 1.96 -15.27
CA ASP A 102 -2.82 1.94 -16.72
C ASP A 102 -4.12 2.62 -17.15
N ASN A 103 -5.14 2.68 -16.29
CA ASN A 103 -6.32 3.50 -16.55
C ASN A 103 -6.06 4.99 -16.27
N ALA A 104 -5.25 5.34 -15.27
CA ALA A 104 -4.84 6.72 -15.01
C ALA A 104 -3.97 7.33 -16.13
N LYS A 105 -3.25 6.49 -16.89
CA LYS A 105 -2.45 6.90 -18.07
C LYS A 105 -3.26 7.06 -19.35
N LYS A 106 -4.48 6.51 -19.43
CA LYS A 106 -5.33 6.64 -20.62
C LYS A 106 -6.05 7.98 -20.57
N GLU A 107 -5.85 8.81 -21.58
CA GLU A 107 -6.75 9.95 -21.78
C GLU A 107 -8.19 9.46 -21.93
N PRO A 108 -9.18 10.16 -21.33
CA PRO A 108 -10.58 9.84 -21.58
C PRO A 108 -10.84 10.03 -23.07
N TRP A 109 -11.25 8.96 -23.75
CA TRP A 109 -11.57 9.03 -25.17
C TRP A 109 -12.73 10.03 -25.34
N SER A 110 -12.42 11.22 -25.85
CA SER A 110 -13.42 12.25 -26.09
C SER A 110 -14.33 11.75 -27.20
N CYS A 111 -15.54 11.33 -26.85
CA CYS A 111 -16.57 11.04 -27.85
C CYS A 111 -16.88 12.33 -28.61
N HIS A 112 -16.64 12.28 -29.93
CA HIS A 112 -17.24 13.19 -30.90
C HIS A 112 -18.75 12.98 -31.01
#